data_AF-A0A2S5GIY9-F1
#
_entry.id   AF-A0A2S5GIY9-F1
#
_cell.length_a   1.000
_cell.length_b   1.000
_cell.length_c   1.000
_cell.angle_alpha   90.00
_cell.angle_beta   90.00
_cell.angle_gamma   90.00
#
_symmetry.space_group_name_H-M   'P 1'
#
loop_
_entity.id
_entity.type
_entity.pdbx_description
1 polymer ?
#
loop_
_entity_poly.entity_id
_entity_poly.type
_entity_poly.pdbx_seq_one_letter_code
_entity_poly.pdbx_strand_id
1 'polypeptide(L)'
;MTHARKPRRNKRYVPRVARLPMLIKTQQTLAPLESIIDQIERDGTVTVDTRNVPIFHCVADGEWYASAPAIAGMADFFDMWATRHGHAFKATALRQLANRLEAGMPIDGPLMAALNREIPNLRRIGASLDQADASDLLRQTQIRAELDAARATGA
;
A
#
# COMPACT_ATOMS: atom_id res chain seq x y z
N MET A 1 -4.88 28.86 57.22
CA MET A 1 -5.22 28.86 55.78
C MET A 1 -5.22 27.42 55.28
N THR A 2 -6.39 26.85 55.01
CA THR A 2 -6.60 25.45 54.66
C THR A 2 -6.53 25.28 53.15
N HIS A 3 -5.47 24.65 52.63
CA HIS A 3 -5.38 24.32 51.21
C HIS A 3 -6.29 23.12 50.89
N ALA A 4 -7.38 23.38 50.15
CA ALA A 4 -8.26 22.34 49.64
C ALA A 4 -7.52 21.46 48.60
N ARG A 5 -7.41 20.15 48.86
CA ARG A 5 -6.84 19.17 47.92
C ARG A 5 -7.84 18.94 46.77
N LYS A 6 -7.41 19.14 45.52
CA LYS A 6 -8.19 18.84 44.32
C LYS A 6 -8.58 17.34 44.29
N PRO A 7 -9.83 17.00 43.90
CA PRO A 7 -10.25 15.61 43.81
C PRO A 7 -9.46 14.88 42.72
N ARG A 8 -8.81 13.77 43.10
CA ARG A 8 -8.15 12.87 42.15
C ARG A 8 -9.21 12.23 41.26
N ARG A 9 -9.21 12.60 39.98
CA ARG A 9 -10.11 12.08 38.96
C ARG A 9 -9.89 10.56 38.82
N ASN A 10 -10.79 9.77 39.39
CA ASN A 10 -10.75 8.31 39.33
C ASN A 10 -11.18 7.85 37.93
N LYS A 11 -10.30 8.04 36.93
CA LYS A 11 -10.53 7.50 35.58
C LYS A 11 -10.15 6.02 35.58
N ARG A 12 -11.12 5.16 35.27
CA ARG A 12 -10.91 3.74 34.99
C ARG A 12 -9.86 3.62 33.87
N TYR A 13 -8.78 2.88 34.11
CA TYR A 13 -7.78 2.61 33.10
C TYR A 13 -8.43 1.86 31.93
N VAL A 14 -8.43 2.47 30.76
CA VAL A 14 -8.81 1.82 29.50
C VAL A 14 -7.50 1.47 28.82
N PRO A 15 -7.21 0.17 28.56
CA PRO A 15 -6.01 -0.20 27.82
C PRO A 15 -6.04 0.50 26.46
N ARG A 16 -5.05 1.36 26.21
CA ARG A 16 -4.84 1.95 24.88
C ARG A 16 -4.28 0.83 24.02
N VAL A 17 -5.00 0.46 22.96
CA VAL A 17 -4.48 -0.43 21.91
C VAL A 17 -3.13 0.12 21.47
N ALA A 18 -2.08 -0.68 21.61
CA ALA A 18 -0.74 -0.31 21.20
C ALA A 18 -0.78 -0.09 19.67
N ARG A 19 -0.78 1.17 19.27
CA ARG A 19 -0.69 1.54 17.86
C ARG A 19 0.78 1.43 17.48
N LEU A 20 1.10 0.48 16.61
CA LEU A 20 2.43 0.43 16.00
C LEU A 20 2.72 1.81 15.37
N PRO A 21 3.93 2.36 15.58
CA PRO A 21 4.38 3.56 14.87
C PRO A 21 4.13 3.42 13.36
N MET A 22 3.58 4.46 12.74
CA MET A 22 3.21 4.45 11.31
C MET A 22 4.36 4.03 10.38
N LEU A 23 5.60 4.39 10.73
CA LEU A 23 6.81 3.92 10.03
C LEU A 23 6.86 2.39 9.88
N ILE A 24 6.49 1.65 10.93
CA ILE A 24 6.46 0.18 10.94
C ILE A 24 5.32 -0.32 10.05
N LYS A 25 4.16 0.34 10.07
CA LYS A 25 3.00 -0.06 9.26
C LYS A 25 3.23 0.17 7.78
N THR A 26 3.84 1.30 7.40
CA THR A 26 4.22 1.58 6.01
C THR A 26 5.24 0.56 5.49
N GLN A 27 6.26 0.26 6.28
CA GLN A 27 7.23 -0.79 5.93
C GLN A 27 6.52 -2.14 5.73
N GLN A 28 5.56 -2.49 6.58
CA GLN A 28 4.78 -3.72 6.44
C GLN A 28 3.86 -3.73 5.20
N THR A 29 3.33 -2.59 4.76
CA THR A 29 2.49 -2.51 3.55
C THR A 29 3.29 -2.46 2.24
N LEU A 30 4.51 -1.93 2.26
CA LEU A 30 5.38 -1.90 1.07
C LEU A 30 6.27 -3.16 0.94
N ALA A 31 6.52 -3.87 2.04
CA ALA A 31 7.35 -5.08 2.02
C ALA A 31 6.89 -6.15 1.01
N PRO A 32 5.58 -6.44 0.85
CA PRO A 32 5.15 -7.41 -0.15
C PRO A 32 5.44 -6.96 -1.58
N LEU A 33 5.32 -5.67 -1.87
CA LEU A 33 5.66 -5.09 -3.18
C LEU A 33 7.16 -5.17 -3.45
N GLU A 34 7.99 -4.78 -2.47
CA GLU A 34 9.44 -4.87 -2.58
C GLU A 34 9.87 -6.33 -2.79
N SER A 35 9.24 -7.29 -2.10
CA SER A 35 9.52 -8.71 -2.28
C SER A 35 9.25 -9.21 -3.70
N ILE A 36 8.19 -8.75 -4.36
CA ILE A 36 7.89 -9.13 -5.75
C ILE A 36 8.96 -8.57 -6.68
N ILE A 37 9.33 -7.30 -6.50
CA ILE A 37 10.35 -6.63 -7.32
C ILE A 37 11.69 -7.32 -7.13
N ASP A 38 12.08 -7.60 -5.89
CA ASP A 38 13.31 -8.33 -5.55
C ASP A 38 13.32 -9.77 -6.13
N GLN A 39 12.16 -10.44 -6.19
CA GLN A 39 12.04 -11.76 -6.82
C GLN A 39 12.27 -11.65 -8.34
N ILE A 40 11.67 -10.66 -8.99
CA ILE A 40 11.85 -10.41 -10.42
C ILE A 40 13.31 -10.09 -10.74
N GLU A 41 13.98 -9.29 -9.91
CA GLU A 41 15.39 -8.94 -10.13
C GLU A 41 16.35 -10.10 -9.93
N ARG A 42 16.12 -10.91 -8.88
CA ARG A 42 17.02 -12.01 -8.54
C ARG A 42 16.80 -13.22 -9.42
N ASP A 43 15.54 -13.60 -9.60
CA ASP A 43 15.16 -14.88 -10.18
C ASP A 43 14.67 -14.73 -11.62
N GLY A 44 14.34 -13.52 -12.07
CA GLY A 44 13.73 -13.29 -13.38
C GLY A 44 12.34 -13.91 -13.52
N THR A 45 11.71 -14.27 -12.40
CA THR A 45 10.43 -15.00 -12.35
C THR A 45 9.46 -14.36 -11.37
N VAL A 46 8.18 -14.72 -11.51
CA VAL A 46 7.12 -14.37 -10.56
C VAL A 46 6.42 -15.64 -10.12
N THR A 47 6.02 -15.69 -8.86
CA THR A 47 5.21 -16.79 -8.34
C THR A 47 3.80 -16.71 -8.91
N VAL A 48 3.28 -17.83 -9.40
CA VAL A 48 1.93 -17.93 -9.97
C VAL A 48 1.11 -18.98 -9.24
N ASP A 49 -0.21 -18.82 -9.25
CA ASP A 49 -1.15 -19.83 -8.75
C ASP A 49 -1.39 -20.96 -9.78
N THR A 50 -2.28 -21.89 -9.45
CA THR A 50 -2.66 -23.01 -10.34
C THR A 50 -3.38 -22.58 -11.63
N ARG A 51 -3.82 -21.33 -11.71
CA ARG A 51 -4.45 -20.70 -12.87
C ARG A 51 -3.47 -19.79 -13.64
N ASN A 52 -2.18 -19.86 -13.30
CA ASN A 52 -1.12 -19.05 -13.90
C ASN A 52 -1.28 -17.53 -13.65
N VAL A 53 -1.95 -17.15 -12.55
CA VAL A 53 -2.10 -15.76 -12.12
C VAL A 53 -0.93 -15.40 -11.21
N PRO A 54 -0.22 -14.28 -11.45
CA PRO A 54 0.83 -13.81 -10.54
C PRO A 54 0.27 -13.55 -9.14
N ILE A 55 0.85 -14.18 -8.13
CA ILE A 55 0.47 -14.05 -6.72
C ILE A 55 1.68 -13.70 -5.85
N PHE A 56 1.40 -13.10 -4.69
CA PHE A 56 2.41 -12.85 -3.67
C PHE A 56 1.84 -13.17 -2.28
N HIS A 57 2.74 -13.44 -1.35
CA HIS A 57 2.41 -13.67 0.03
C HIS A 57 2.57 -12.39 0.84
N CYS A 58 1.50 -11.93 1.48
CA CYS A 58 1.56 -10.80 2.39
C CYS A 58 1.96 -11.30 3.78
N VAL A 59 3.12 -10.86 4.26
CA VAL A 59 3.66 -11.29 5.58
C VAL A 59 2.85 -10.70 6.74
N ALA A 60 2.11 -9.61 6.52
CA ALA A 60 1.37 -8.92 7.58
C ALA A 60 0.11 -9.66 8.03
N ASP A 61 -0.58 -10.33 7.11
CA ASP A 61 -1.81 -11.10 7.34
C ASP A 61 -1.63 -12.61 7.10
N GLY A 62 -0.55 -13.03 6.43
CA GLY A 62 -0.27 -14.42 6.09
C GLY A 62 -1.09 -14.94 4.91
N GLU A 63 -1.73 -14.05 4.15
CA GLU A 63 -2.59 -14.41 3.03
C GLU A 63 -1.88 -14.25 1.68
N TRP A 64 -2.39 -14.98 0.69
CA TRP A 64 -1.95 -14.90 -0.69
C TRP A 64 -2.89 -14.00 -1.49
N TYR A 65 -2.32 -13.05 -2.22
CA TYR A 65 -3.05 -12.08 -3.03
C TYR A 65 -2.59 -12.11 -4.47
N ALA A 66 -3.49 -11.79 -5.39
CA ALA A 66 -3.14 -11.56 -6.79
C ALA A 66 -2.28 -10.29 -6.92
N SER A 67 -1.10 -10.43 -7.52
CA SER A 67 -0.09 -9.37 -7.60
C SER A 67 -0.57 -8.18 -8.42
N ALA A 68 -1.13 -8.42 -9.61
CA ALA A 68 -1.57 -7.35 -10.51
C ALA A 68 -2.61 -6.39 -9.88
N PRO A 69 -3.77 -6.85 -9.39
CA PRO A 69 -4.77 -5.95 -8.81
C PRO A 69 -4.28 -5.28 -7.51
N ALA A 70 -3.44 -5.95 -6.72
CA ALA A 70 -2.85 -5.35 -5.53
C ALA A 70 -1.88 -4.20 -5.85
N ILE A 71 -1.01 -4.39 -6.85
CA ILE A 71 -0.06 -3.37 -7.31
C ILE A 71 -0.81 -2.20 -7.94
N ALA A 72 -1.87 -2.46 -8.72
CA ALA A 72 -2.74 -1.43 -9.28
C ALA A 72 -3.41 -0.59 -8.17
N GLY A 73 -3.99 -1.22 -7.16
CA GLY A 73 -4.60 -0.52 -6.02
C GLY A 73 -3.59 0.31 -5.22
N MET A 74 -2.35 -0.17 -5.11
CA MET A 74 -1.26 0.60 -4.50
C MET A 74 -0.91 1.83 -5.34
N ALA A 75 -0.84 1.70 -6.67
CA ALA A 75 -0.62 2.84 -7.56
C ALA A 75 -1.74 3.89 -7.44
N ASP A 76 -3.00 3.44 -7.35
CA ASP A 76 -4.16 4.33 -7.13
C ASP A 76 -4.06 5.08 -5.80
N PHE A 77 -3.65 4.40 -4.73
CA PHE A 77 -3.46 5.01 -3.42
C PHE A 77 -2.42 6.15 -3.47
N PHE A 78 -1.27 5.92 -4.10
CA PHE A 78 -0.22 6.94 -4.21
C PHE A 78 -0.61 8.10 -5.15
N ASP A 79 -1.32 7.82 -6.25
CA ASP A 79 -1.85 8.86 -7.13
C ASP A 79 -2.90 9.72 -6.40
N MET A 80 -3.72 9.10 -5.56
CA MET A 80 -4.71 9.81 -4.72
C MET A 80 -4.03 10.66 -3.65
N TRP A 81 -2.99 10.14 -3.00
CA TRP A 81 -2.15 10.91 -2.08
C TRP A 81 -1.53 12.13 -2.78
N ALA A 82 -0.94 11.92 -3.96
CA ALA A 82 -0.31 12.99 -4.73
C ALA A 82 -1.31 14.08 -5.11
N THR A 83 -2.52 13.68 -5.52
CA THR A 83 -3.62 14.60 -5.82
C THR A 83 -4.06 15.39 -4.58
N ARG A 84 -4.21 14.71 -3.42
CA ARG A 84 -4.64 15.34 -2.16
C ARG A 84 -3.66 16.38 -1.65
N HIS A 85 -2.37 16.09 -1.74
CA HIS A 85 -1.29 16.92 -1.19
C HIS A 85 -0.66 17.85 -2.24
N GLY A 86 -1.19 17.90 -3.47
CA GLY A 86 -0.72 18.80 -4.53
C GLY A 86 0.67 18.46 -5.06
N HIS A 87 1.09 17.20 -4.97
CA HIS A 87 2.37 16.73 -5.50
C HIS A 87 2.24 16.29 -6.96
N ALA A 88 3.26 16.58 -7.77
CA ALA A 88 3.35 16.13 -9.17
C ALA A 88 3.72 14.63 -9.32
N PHE A 89 3.83 13.90 -8.21
CA PHE A 89 4.18 12.49 -8.21
C PHE A 89 3.07 11.65 -8.88
N LYS A 90 3.48 10.66 -9.67
CA LYS A 90 2.58 9.65 -10.25
C LYS A 90 3.24 8.28 -10.16
N ALA A 91 2.49 7.28 -9.74
CA ALA A 91 2.96 5.89 -9.60
C ALA A 91 2.98 5.17 -10.96
N THR A 92 3.68 5.75 -11.95
CA THR A 92 3.65 5.29 -13.34
C THR A 92 4.29 3.94 -13.55
N ALA A 93 5.46 3.68 -12.95
CA ALA A 93 6.15 2.41 -13.11
C ALA A 93 5.40 1.29 -12.39
N LEU A 94 4.83 1.55 -11.21
CA LEU A 94 3.94 0.60 -10.54
C LEU A 94 2.73 0.23 -11.39
N ARG A 95 2.09 1.22 -12.04
CA ARG A 95 0.95 0.96 -12.91
C ARG A 95 1.33 0.15 -14.15
N GLN A 96 2.49 0.44 -14.73
CA GLN A 96 3.03 -0.37 -15.83
C GLN A 96 3.34 -1.81 -15.40
N LEU A 97 3.90 -2.01 -14.20
CA LEU A 97 4.14 -3.33 -13.64
C LEU A 97 2.84 -4.12 -13.48
N ALA A 98 1.81 -3.51 -12.88
CA ALA A 98 0.50 -4.15 -12.72
C ALA A 98 -0.08 -4.59 -14.07
N ASN A 99 -0.08 -3.70 -15.07
CA ASN A 99 -0.59 -4.00 -16.40
C ASN A 99 0.18 -5.14 -17.08
N ARG A 100 1.50 -5.19 -16.94
CA ARG A 100 2.31 -6.27 -17.52
C ARG A 100 2.08 -7.61 -16.83
N LEU A 101 1.94 -7.61 -15.51
CA LEU A 101 1.60 -8.82 -14.75
C LEU A 101 0.21 -9.34 -15.13
N GLU A 102 -0.77 -8.45 -15.29
CA GLU A 102 -2.13 -8.81 -15.70
C GLU A 102 -2.18 -9.36 -17.13
N ALA A 103 -1.44 -8.76 -18.05
CA ALA A 103 -1.37 -9.18 -19.44
C ALA A 103 -0.40 -10.37 -19.69
N GLY A 104 0.29 -10.88 -18.66
CA GLY A 104 1.33 -11.90 -18.81
C GLY A 104 2.51 -11.46 -19.69
N MET A 105 2.77 -10.15 -19.77
CA MET A 105 3.82 -9.60 -20.61
C MET A 105 5.19 -9.63 -19.91
N PRO A 106 6.29 -9.81 -20.66
CA PRO A 106 7.64 -9.72 -20.11
C PRO A 106 7.91 -8.36 -19.45
N ILE A 107 8.55 -8.40 -18.29
CA ILE A 107 9.06 -7.23 -17.58
C ILE A 107 10.48 -6.96 -18.09
N ASP A 108 10.74 -5.75 -18.57
CA ASP A 108 12.03 -5.38 -19.17
C ASP A 108 12.91 -4.55 -18.22
N GLY A 109 14.19 -4.47 -18.56
CA GLY A 109 15.18 -3.68 -17.82
C GLY A 109 14.80 -2.20 -17.63
N PRO A 110 14.26 -1.50 -18.64
CA PRO A 110 13.78 -0.13 -18.48
C PRO A 110 12.67 0.02 -17.41
N LEU A 111 11.69 -0.88 -17.37
CA LEU A 111 10.65 -0.87 -16.35
C LEU A 111 11.23 -1.13 -14.96
N MET A 112 12.13 -2.10 -14.82
CA MET A 112 12.80 -2.37 -13.54
C MET A 112 13.64 -1.18 -13.06
N ALA A 113 14.36 -0.52 -13.98
CA ALA A 113 15.10 0.70 -13.66
C ALA A 113 14.18 1.87 -13.22
N ALA A 114 12.98 1.97 -13.80
CA ALA A 114 11.98 2.95 -13.40
C ALA A 114 11.42 2.64 -11.99
N LEU A 115 11.08 1.37 -11.73
CA LEU A 115 10.61 0.91 -10.41
C LEU A 115 11.65 1.22 -9.31
N ASN A 116 12.92 0.88 -9.54
CA ASN A 116 14.00 1.17 -8.59
C ASN A 116 14.17 2.66 -8.27
N ARG A 117 13.83 3.55 -9.20
CA ARG A 117 13.83 5.00 -8.96
C ARG A 117 12.57 5.47 -8.23
N GLU A 118 11.43 4.82 -8.44
CA GLU A 118 10.16 5.16 -7.80
C GLU A 118 10.10 4.66 -6.34
N ILE A 119 10.60 3.46 -6.02
CA ILE A 119 10.51 2.83 -4.68
C ILE A 119 10.99 3.74 -3.53
N PRO A 120 12.17 4.39 -3.60
CA PRO A 120 12.62 5.27 -2.52
C PRO A 120 11.65 6.44 -2.27
N ASN A 121 10.98 6.93 -3.31
CA ASN A 121 9.98 8.00 -3.16
C ASN A 121 8.71 7.46 -2.48
N LEU A 122 8.23 6.29 -2.90
CA LEU A 122 7.09 5.61 -2.26
C LEU A 122 7.33 5.37 -0.77
N ARG A 123 8.54 4.94 -0.39
CA ARG A 123 8.94 4.77 1.01
C ARG A 123 8.91 6.07 1.79
N ARG A 124 9.42 7.17 1.22
CA ARG A 124 9.39 8.49 1.86
C ARG A 124 7.97 9.00 2.05
N ILE A 125 7.14 8.88 1.02
CA ILE A 125 5.72 9.26 1.07
C ILE A 125 5.02 8.46 2.16
N GLY A 126 5.16 7.14 2.12
CA GLY A 126 4.56 6.25 3.11
C GLY A 126 5.05 6.52 4.55
N ALA A 127 6.31 6.90 4.73
CA ALA A 127 6.86 7.25 6.04
C ALA A 127 6.34 8.61 6.57
N SER A 128 5.95 9.50 5.67
CA SER A 128 5.43 10.83 6.00
C SER A 128 3.93 10.86 6.33
N LEU A 129 3.20 9.80 5.95
CA LEU A 129 1.77 9.67 6.18
C LEU A 129 1.45 9.52 7.67
N ASP A 130 0.51 10.32 8.15
CA ASP A 130 -0.11 10.08 9.45
C ASP A 130 -1.18 8.97 9.35
N GLN A 131 -1.53 8.38 10.49
CA GLN A 131 -2.46 7.25 10.54
C GLN A 131 -3.87 7.61 10.05
N ALA A 132 -4.33 8.84 10.33
CA ALA A 132 -5.68 9.26 9.97
C ALA A 132 -5.77 9.49 8.46
N ASP A 133 -4.79 10.17 7.88
CA ASP A 133 -4.67 10.42 6.46
C ASP A 133 -4.52 9.11 5.67
N ALA A 134 -3.68 8.19 6.13
CA ALA A 134 -3.56 6.87 5.51
C ALA A 134 -4.87 6.08 5.55
N SER A 135 -5.61 6.12 6.66
CA SER A 135 -6.87 5.37 6.78
C SER A 135 -7.97 5.96 5.90
N ASP A 136 -8.01 7.29 5.79
CA ASP A 136 -8.96 8.01 4.96
C ASP A 136 -8.66 7.82 3.46
N LEU A 137 -7.39 7.91 3.06
CA LEU A 137 -6.93 7.62 1.70
C LEU A 137 -7.23 6.17 1.29
N LEU A 138 -6.99 5.21 2.18
CA LEU A 138 -7.35 3.80 1.92
C LEU A 138 -8.86 3.65 1.72
N ARG A 139 -9.67 4.28 2.57
CA ARG A 139 -11.13 4.21 2.44
C ARG A 139 -11.60 4.85 1.13
N GLN A 140 -11.04 5.99 0.75
CA GLN A 140 -11.37 6.68 -0.49
C GLN A 140 -10.94 5.87 -1.73
N THR A 141 -9.78 5.22 -1.67
CA THR A 141 -9.29 4.31 -2.73
C THR A 141 -10.21 3.10 -2.88
N GLN A 142 -10.62 2.47 -1.77
CA GLN A 142 -11.58 1.37 -1.78
C GLN A 142 -12.93 1.76 -2.37
N ILE A 143 -13.49 2.91 -1.98
CA ILE A 143 -14.75 3.41 -2.53
C ILE A 143 -14.64 3.60 -4.05
N ARG A 144 -13.52 4.14 -4.53
CA ARG A 144 -13.30 4.30 -5.96
C ARG A 144 -13.24 2.96 -6.69
N ALA A 145 -12.50 1.99 -6.16
CA ALA A 145 -12.42 0.65 -6.72
C ALA A 145 -13.79 -0.06 -6.75
N GLU A 146 -14.59 0.06 -5.68
CA GLU A 146 -15.95 -0.48 -5.61
C GLU A 146 -16.87 0.16 -6.68
N LEU A 147 -16.79 1.47 -6.88
CA LEU A 147 -17.55 2.18 -7.91
C LEU A 147 -17.14 1.79 -9.34
N ASP A 148 -15.85 1.62 -9.58
CA ASP A 148 -15.33 1.19 -10.88
C ASP A 148 -15.72 -0.27 -11.17
N ALA A 149 -15.69 -1.16 -10.17
CA ALA A 149 -16.17 -2.53 -10.30
C ALA A 149 -17.68 -2.60 -10.59
N ALA A 150 -18.49 -1.80 -9.90
CA ALA A 150 -19.94 -1.72 -10.13
C ALA A 150 -20.28 -1.19 -11.53
N ARG A 151 -19.48 -0.27 -12.06
CA ARG A 151 -19.62 0.22 -13.45
C ARG A 151 -19.25 -0.84 -14.48
N ALA A 152 -18.24 -1.67 -14.19
CA ALA A 152 -17.81 -2.75 -15.08
C ALA A 152 -18.80 -3.94 -15.12
N THR A 153 -19.59 -4.17 -14.07
CA THR A 153 -20.61 -5.24 -14.02
C THR A 153 -22.02 -4.79 -14.45
N GLY A 154 -22.26 -3.48 -14.56
CA GLY A 154 -23.53 -2.91 -15.01
C GLY A 154 -23.62 -2.62 -16.52
N ALA A 155 -22.68 -3.11 -17.33
CA ALA A 155 -22.66 -3.02 -18.80
C ALA A 155 -22.81 -4.41 -19.42
#